data_AF-A0AAE0H5C6-F1
#
_entry.id   AF-A0AAE0H5C6-F1
#
_cell.length_a   1.000
_cell.length_b   1.000
_cell.length_c   1.000
_cell.angle_alpha   90.00
_cell.angle_beta   90.00
_cell.angle_gamma   90.00
#
_symmetry.space_group_name_H-M   'P 1'
#
loop_
_entity.id
_entity.type
_entity.pdbx_description
1 polymer ?
#
loop_
_entity_poly.entity_id
_entity_poly.type
_entity_poly.pdbx_seq_one_letter_code
_entity_poly.pdbx_strand_id
1 'polypeptide(L)'
;MVHHCPVCKKACSTRCVFKGHVEQCPIDGSYYMRGKSCNQCVQSSTLSGNSDRRRREREREEAEARRRQRRDEEERARRQAEQDRKERERRERERERERERERERQRKEKERREREERERQERQERERRDRERKEREDRDRKGRSDSRGSGGSRQTSGSNRSRRNYY
;
A
#
# COMPACT_ATOMS: atom_id res chain seq x y z
N MET A 1 62.30 -51.54 10.13
CA MET A 1 63.34 -50.59 10.56
C MET A 1 63.50 -50.75 12.07
N VAL A 2 64.68 -51.11 12.57
CA VAL A 2 64.87 -51.30 14.02
C VAL A 2 65.36 -50.00 14.63
N HIS A 3 64.58 -49.41 15.55
CA HIS A 3 64.99 -48.21 16.27
C HIS A 3 66.09 -48.53 17.28
N HIS A 4 67.15 -47.73 17.27
CA HIS A 4 68.26 -47.86 18.21
C HIS A 4 68.15 -46.78 19.30
N CYS A 5 68.39 -47.19 20.55
CA CYS A 5 68.44 -46.34 21.73
C CYS A 5 69.60 -45.34 21.59
N PRO A 6 69.39 -44.01 21.66
CA PRO A 6 70.48 -43.05 21.46
C PRO A 6 71.48 -43.02 22.62
N VAL A 7 71.06 -43.42 23.82
CA VAL A 7 71.95 -43.51 24.99
C VAL A 7 72.86 -44.73 24.88
N CYS A 8 72.27 -45.87 24.51
CA CYS A 8 72.90 -47.17 24.63
C CYS A 8 73.31 -47.80 23.29
N LYS A 9 72.98 -47.15 22.17
CA LYS A 9 73.26 -47.53 20.77
C LYS A 9 72.84 -48.95 20.35
N LYS A 10 72.05 -49.63 21.17
CA LYS A 10 71.46 -50.96 20.93
C LYS A 10 70.01 -50.84 20.46
N ALA A 11 69.48 -51.90 19.85
CA ALA A 11 68.06 -51.98 19.52
C ALA A 11 67.19 -51.69 20.76
N CYS A 12 66.16 -50.86 20.59
CA CYS A 12 65.25 -50.48 21.67
C CYS A 12 64.57 -51.73 22.25
N SER A 13 64.54 -51.83 23.58
CA SER A 13 63.87 -52.90 24.31
C SER A 13 63.19 -52.38 25.58
N THR A 14 62.41 -53.22 26.25
CA THR A 14 61.79 -52.92 27.55
C THR A 14 62.81 -52.48 28.61
N ARG A 15 64.05 -52.98 28.54
CA ARG A 15 65.14 -52.53 29.44
C ARG A 15 65.52 -51.06 29.22
N CYS A 16 65.39 -50.56 28.00
CA CYS A 16 65.58 -49.13 27.69
C CYS A 16 64.44 -48.28 28.24
N VAL A 17 63.20 -48.80 28.26
CA VAL A 17 62.04 -48.15 28.89
C VAL A 17 62.21 -48.08 30.40
N PHE A 18 62.60 -49.19 31.03
CA PHE A 18 62.82 -49.24 32.49
C PHE A 18 63.91 -48.27 32.96
N LYS A 19 64.96 -48.08 32.15
CA LYS A 19 66.02 -47.09 32.40
C LYS A 19 65.62 -45.64 32.03
N GLY A 20 64.43 -45.44 31.46
CA GLY A 20 63.95 -44.12 31.05
C GLY A 20 64.66 -43.52 29.82
N HIS A 21 65.33 -44.33 29.00
CA HIS A 21 65.99 -43.86 27.77
C HIS A 21 65.01 -43.59 26.63
N VAL A 22 63.90 -44.32 26.61
CA VAL A 22 62.82 -44.26 25.62
C VAL A 22 61.49 -44.52 26.33
N GLU A 23 60.39 -44.10 25.74
CA GLU A 23 59.03 -44.41 26.19
C GLU A 23 58.35 -45.35 25.18
N GLN A 24 57.41 -46.15 25.66
CA GLN A 24 56.59 -47.01 24.80
C GLN A 24 55.23 -46.35 24.58
N CYS A 25 54.80 -46.25 23.32
CA CYS A 25 53.51 -45.70 22.96
C CYS A 25 52.39 -46.66 23.39
N PRO A 26 51.34 -46.16 24.08
CA PRO A 26 50.23 -47.00 24.54
C PRO A 26 49.30 -47.45 23.40
N ILE A 27 49.35 -46.81 22.23
CA ILE A 27 48.42 -47.05 21.11
C ILE A 27 48.96 -48.16 20.18
N ASP A 28 50.22 -48.02 19.76
CA ASP A 28 50.83 -48.91 18.74
C ASP A 28 51.98 -49.78 19.30
N GLY A 29 52.32 -49.60 20.58
CA GLY A 29 53.41 -50.32 21.25
C GLY A 29 54.82 -49.93 20.80
N SER A 30 54.96 -48.90 19.96
CA SER A 30 56.25 -48.46 19.41
C SER A 30 57.12 -47.74 20.44
N TYR A 31 58.44 -47.83 20.32
CA TYR A 31 59.37 -47.10 21.19
C TYR A 31 59.71 -45.73 20.59
N TYR A 32 59.54 -44.67 21.37
CA TYR A 32 59.86 -43.30 20.97
C TYR A 32 60.73 -42.59 22.02
N MET A 33 61.30 -41.45 21.64
CA MET A 33 62.18 -40.69 22.52
C MET A 33 61.41 -39.98 23.62
N ARG A 34 61.85 -40.13 24.88
CA ARG A 34 61.27 -39.43 26.03
C ARG A 34 61.15 -37.93 25.76
N GLY A 35 59.95 -37.37 25.98
CA GLY A 35 59.63 -35.96 25.72
C GLY A 35 59.29 -35.61 24.26
N LYS A 36 59.32 -36.57 23.33
CA LYS A 36 58.77 -36.43 21.98
C LYS A 36 57.55 -37.32 21.85
N SER A 37 56.53 -36.91 21.10
CA SER A 37 55.38 -37.77 20.82
C SER A 37 55.69 -38.79 19.73
N CYS A 38 55.00 -39.94 19.76
CA CYS A 38 55.09 -40.93 18.70
C CYS A 38 54.53 -40.37 17.38
N ASN A 39 55.13 -40.70 16.23
CA ASN A 39 54.69 -40.15 14.93
C ASN A 39 53.22 -40.48 14.62
N GLN A 40 52.75 -41.68 14.97
CA GLN A 40 51.34 -42.05 14.78
C GLN A 40 50.42 -41.19 15.66
N CYS A 41 50.81 -40.93 16.90
CA CYS A 41 50.08 -40.07 17.84
C CYS A 41 49.96 -38.64 17.32
N VAL A 42 51.04 -38.09 16.74
CA VAL A 42 51.07 -36.76 16.13
C VAL A 42 50.19 -36.70 14.87
N GLN A 43 50.25 -37.73 14.04
CA GLN A 43 49.39 -37.81 12.85
C GLN A 43 47.91 -37.86 13.23
N SER A 44 47.55 -38.71 14.20
CA SER A 44 46.18 -38.84 14.71
C SER A 44 45.66 -37.54 15.34
N SER A 45 46.45 -36.86 16.15
CA SER A 45 46.04 -35.57 16.73
C SER A 45 45.86 -34.49 15.67
N THR A 46 46.73 -34.46 14.65
CA THR A 46 46.62 -33.53 13.52
C THR A 46 45.38 -33.81 12.68
N LEU A 47 45.09 -35.08 12.38
CA LEU A 47 43.90 -35.49 11.64
C LEU A 47 42.62 -35.14 12.40
N SER A 48 42.58 -35.41 13.72
CA SER A 48 41.47 -35.03 14.59
C SER A 48 41.26 -33.51 14.61
N GLY A 49 42.34 -32.73 14.81
CA GLY A 49 42.26 -31.27 14.79
C GLY A 49 41.80 -30.70 13.45
N ASN A 50 42.21 -31.30 12.34
CA ASN A 50 41.73 -30.93 11.00
C ASN A 50 40.25 -31.27 10.79
N SER A 51 39.80 -32.42 11.28
CA SER A 51 38.39 -32.81 11.25
C SER A 51 37.52 -31.83 12.04
N ASP A 52 37.92 -31.50 13.27
CA ASP A 52 37.21 -30.54 14.11
C ASP A 52 37.18 -29.14 13.49
N ARG A 53 38.30 -28.70 12.90
CA ARG A 53 38.36 -27.42 12.19
C ARG A 53 37.37 -27.40 11.01
N ARG A 54 37.36 -28.43 10.17
CA ARG A 54 36.44 -28.54 9.03
C ARG A 54 34.98 -28.59 9.47
N ARG A 55 34.69 -29.29 10.57
CA ARG A 55 33.35 -29.30 11.16
C ARG A 55 32.90 -27.90 11.57
N ARG A 56 33.74 -27.17 12.31
CA ARG A 56 33.44 -25.79 12.74
C ARG A 56 33.27 -24.83 11.56
N GLU A 57 34.05 -25.02 10.50
CA GLU A 57 33.92 -24.23 9.27
C GLU A 57 32.56 -24.46 8.60
N ARG A 58 32.14 -25.73 8.44
CA ARG A 58 30.80 -26.06 7.92
C ARG A 58 29.67 -25.51 8.78
N GLU A 59 29.78 -25.60 10.10
CA GLU A 59 28.80 -25.03 11.03
C GLU A 59 28.68 -23.50 10.88
N ARG A 60 29.81 -22.81 10.63
CA ARG A 60 29.82 -21.36 10.35
C ARG A 60 29.18 -21.04 9.01
N GLU A 61 29.52 -21.78 7.96
CA GLU A 61 28.94 -21.61 6.61
C GLU A 61 27.43 -21.83 6.63
N GLU A 62 26.95 -22.87 7.32
CA GLU A 62 25.51 -23.13 7.45
C GLU A 62 24.80 -22.02 8.24
N ALA A 63 25.41 -21.55 9.33
CA ALA A 63 24.86 -20.44 10.10
C ALA A 63 24.79 -19.14 9.27
N GLU A 64 25.80 -18.87 8.44
CA GLU A 64 25.80 -17.72 7.53
C GLU A 64 24.74 -17.88 6.44
N ALA A 65 24.61 -19.06 5.82
CA ALA A 65 23.59 -19.35 4.82
C ALA A 65 22.18 -19.14 5.39
N ARG A 66 21.91 -19.62 6.61
CA ARG A 66 20.63 -19.39 7.31
C ARG A 66 20.37 -17.91 7.59
N ARG A 67 21.41 -17.13 7.94
CA ARG A 67 21.28 -15.67 8.13
C ARG A 67 20.97 -14.95 6.82
N ARG A 68 21.61 -15.34 5.72
CA ARG A 68 21.33 -14.78 4.38
C ARG A 68 19.89 -15.08 3.95
N GLN A 69 19.44 -16.33 4.08
CA GLN A 69 18.06 -16.72 3.78
C GLN A 69 17.03 -15.90 4.58
N ARG A 70 17.25 -15.70 5.88
CA ARG A 70 16.36 -14.86 6.71
C ARG A 70 16.29 -13.41 6.24
N ARG A 71 17.42 -12.83 5.80
CA ARG A 71 17.45 -11.48 5.25
C ARG A 71 16.70 -11.38 3.93
N ASP A 72 16.88 -12.35 3.05
CA ASP A 72 16.19 -12.40 1.76
C ASP A 72 14.66 -12.55 1.95
N GLU A 73 14.25 -13.37 2.93
CA GLU A 73 12.85 -13.53 3.31
C GLU A 73 12.26 -12.24 3.90
N GLU A 74 12.98 -11.58 4.80
CA GLU A 74 12.57 -10.28 5.36
C GLU A 74 12.45 -9.21 4.27
N GLU A 75 13.40 -9.16 3.33
CA GLU A 75 13.34 -8.21 2.22
C GLU A 75 12.14 -8.48 1.30
N ARG A 76 11.85 -9.74 0.99
CA ARG A 76 10.64 -10.12 0.23
C ARG A 76 9.38 -9.71 0.96
N ALA A 77 9.29 -9.95 2.27
CA ALA A 77 8.14 -9.55 3.08
C ALA A 77 7.97 -8.02 3.11
N ARG A 78 9.07 -7.26 3.23
CA ARG A 78 9.05 -5.79 3.15
C ARG A 78 8.53 -5.29 1.80
N ARG A 79 9.03 -5.87 0.71
CA ARG A 79 8.59 -5.51 -0.66
C ARG A 79 7.11 -5.81 -0.86
N GLN A 80 6.63 -6.95 -0.37
CA GLN A 80 5.21 -7.31 -0.45
C GLN A 80 4.34 -6.35 0.38
N ALA A 81 4.73 -6.05 1.62
CA ALA A 81 4.02 -5.11 2.46
C ALA A 81 3.95 -3.69 1.86
N GLU A 82 5.01 -3.26 1.17
CA GLU A 82 5.02 -1.98 0.44
C GLU A 82 4.06 -1.99 -0.76
N GLN A 83 4.02 -3.09 -1.52
CA GLN A 83 3.07 -3.26 -2.62
C GLN A 83 1.62 -3.23 -2.12
N ASP A 84 1.32 -3.97 -1.05
CA ASP A 84 -0.02 -3.99 -0.43
C ASP A 84 -0.42 -2.59 0.07
N ARG A 85 0.51 -1.84 0.67
CA ARG A 85 0.28 -0.46 1.10
C ARG A 85 -0.05 0.45 -0.09
N LYS A 86 0.73 0.36 -1.18
CA LYS A 86 0.51 1.14 -2.41
C LYS A 86 -0.83 0.80 -3.07
N GLU A 87 -1.19 -0.48 -3.11
CA GLU A 87 -2.48 -0.91 -3.65
C GLU A 87 -3.65 -0.40 -2.80
N ARG A 88 -3.54 -0.49 -1.47
CA ARG A 88 -4.54 0.04 -0.55
C ARG A 88 -4.74 1.54 -0.73
N GLU A 89 -3.66 2.31 -0.85
CA GLU A 89 -3.71 3.75 -1.10
C GLU A 89 -4.38 4.06 -2.45
N ARG A 90 -4.09 3.29 -3.50
CA ARG A 90 -4.73 3.44 -4.81
C ARG A 90 -6.24 3.19 -4.72
N ARG A 91 -6.65 2.10 -4.04
CA ARG A 91 -8.08 1.77 -3.82
C ARG A 91 -8.80 2.84 -3.00
N GLU A 92 -8.13 3.42 -2.01
CA GLU A 92 -8.69 4.49 -1.18
C GLU A 92 -8.91 5.78 -2.00
N ARG A 93 -7.92 6.18 -2.80
CA ARG A 93 -8.05 7.33 -3.73
C ARG A 93 -9.17 7.12 -4.75
N GLU A 94 -9.36 5.90 -5.23
CA GLU A 94 -10.44 5.57 -6.16
C GLU A 94 -11.82 5.73 -5.50
N ARG A 95 -11.99 5.20 -4.28
CA ARG A 95 -13.21 5.37 -3.48
C ARG A 95 -13.50 6.83 -3.15
N GLU A 96 -12.47 7.62 -2.90
CA GLU A 96 -12.61 9.06 -2.66
C GLU A 96 -13.14 9.79 -3.90
N ARG A 97 -12.57 9.51 -5.08
CA ARG A 97 -13.05 10.06 -6.36
C ARG A 97 -14.48 9.63 -6.67
N GLU A 98 -14.85 8.40 -6.33
CA GLU A 98 -16.22 7.91 -6.49
C GLU A 98 -17.20 8.69 -5.60
N ARG A 99 -16.86 8.87 -4.32
CA ARG A 99 -17.66 9.69 -3.38
C ARG A 99 -17.77 11.14 -3.83
N GLU A 100 -16.70 11.71 -4.40
CA GLU A 100 -16.73 13.07 -4.94
C GLU A 100 -17.71 13.18 -6.12
N ARG A 101 -17.63 12.26 -7.07
CA ARG A 101 -18.58 12.18 -8.20
C ARG A 101 -20.01 11.99 -7.74
N GLU A 102 -20.24 11.18 -6.71
CA GLU A 102 -21.56 10.98 -6.12
C GLU A 102 -22.10 12.28 -5.51
N ARG A 103 -21.29 12.98 -4.71
CA ARG A 103 -21.65 14.29 -4.14
C ARG A 103 -21.95 15.32 -5.23
N GLU A 104 -21.18 15.33 -6.31
CA GLU A 104 -21.43 16.21 -7.46
C GLU A 104 -22.78 15.92 -8.11
N ARG A 105 -23.11 14.63 -8.33
CA ARG A 105 -24.42 14.22 -8.86
C ARG A 105 -25.57 14.65 -7.94
N GLN A 106 -25.43 14.44 -6.62
CA GLN A 106 -26.43 14.87 -5.65
C GLN A 106 -26.62 16.39 -5.65
N ARG A 107 -25.53 17.17 -5.77
CA ARG A 107 -25.61 18.63 -5.89
C ARG A 107 -26.35 19.06 -7.16
N LYS A 108 -25.99 18.50 -8.31
CA LYS A 108 -26.67 18.79 -9.60
C LYS A 108 -28.14 18.39 -9.57
N GLU A 109 -28.47 17.26 -8.96
CA GLU A 109 -29.85 16.82 -8.82
C GLU A 109 -30.65 17.76 -7.91
N LYS A 110 -30.07 18.18 -6.77
CA LYS A 110 -30.69 19.14 -5.86
C LYS A 110 -30.93 20.49 -6.56
N GLU A 111 -29.93 21.03 -7.25
CA GLU A 111 -30.05 22.28 -8.01
C GLU A 111 -31.14 22.19 -9.08
N ARG A 112 -31.21 21.05 -9.80
CA ARG A 112 -32.27 20.80 -10.78
C ARG A 112 -33.66 20.79 -10.13
N ARG A 113 -33.83 20.13 -8.98
CA ARG A 113 -35.11 20.11 -8.25
C ARG A 113 -35.52 21.50 -7.77
N GLU A 114 -34.58 22.27 -7.21
CA GLU A 114 -34.84 23.65 -6.77
C GLU A 114 -35.24 24.55 -7.95
N ARG A 115 -34.59 24.38 -9.11
CA ARG A 115 -34.96 25.10 -10.34
C ARG A 115 -36.36 24.72 -10.83
N GLU A 116 -36.66 23.42 -10.91
CA GLU A 116 -37.99 22.94 -11.33
C GLU A 116 -39.09 23.44 -10.37
N GLU A 117 -38.81 23.50 -9.06
CA GLU A 117 -39.74 24.06 -8.07
C GLU A 117 -39.96 25.56 -8.27
N ARG A 118 -38.88 26.34 -8.48
CA ARG A 118 -38.97 27.77 -8.78
C ARG A 118 -39.79 28.05 -10.04
N GLU A 119 -39.55 27.29 -11.11
CA GLU A 119 -40.31 27.41 -12.36
C GLU A 119 -41.80 27.05 -12.16
N ARG A 120 -42.12 26.08 -11.31
CA ARG A 120 -43.51 25.76 -10.92
C ARG A 120 -44.15 26.90 -10.14
N GLN A 121 -43.45 27.48 -9.17
CA GLN A 121 -43.94 28.61 -8.37
C GLN A 121 -44.21 29.83 -9.26
N GLU A 122 -43.28 30.17 -10.16
CA GLU A 122 -43.45 31.27 -11.12
C GLU A 122 -44.64 31.04 -12.06
N ARG A 123 -44.85 29.81 -12.52
CA ARG A 123 -46.02 29.44 -13.34
C ARG A 123 -47.33 29.62 -12.57
N GLN A 124 -47.39 29.16 -11.32
CA GLN A 124 -48.57 29.34 -10.45
C GLN A 124 -48.85 30.83 -10.17
N GLU A 125 -47.81 31.61 -9.93
CA GLU A 125 -47.95 33.05 -9.70
C GLU A 125 -48.47 33.79 -10.94
N ARG A 126 -47.94 33.47 -12.14
CA ARG A 126 -48.45 34.02 -13.40
C ARG A 126 -49.91 33.66 -13.61
N GLU A 127 -50.29 32.40 -13.41
CA GLU A 127 -51.68 31.96 -13.54
C GLU A 127 -52.60 32.69 -12.56
N ARG A 128 -52.15 32.90 -11.31
CA ARG A 128 -52.90 33.68 -10.31
C ARG A 128 -53.08 35.14 -10.75
N ARG A 129 -52.02 35.80 -11.23
CA ARG A 129 -52.08 37.19 -11.74
C ARG A 129 -53.03 37.30 -12.94
N ASP A 130 -53.00 36.32 -13.85
CA ASP A 130 -53.89 36.29 -15.01
C ASP A 130 -55.36 36.09 -14.62
N ARG A 131 -55.64 35.23 -13.63
CA ARG A 131 -57.00 35.08 -13.06
C ARG A 131 -57.48 36.38 -12.41
N GLU A 132 -56.65 37.01 -11.59
CA GLU A 132 -56.98 38.29 -10.93
C GLU A 132 -57.23 39.41 -11.95
N ARG A 133 -56.42 39.47 -13.02
CA ARG A 133 -56.61 40.41 -14.14
C ARG A 133 -57.94 40.19 -14.84
N LYS A 134 -58.32 38.93 -15.13
CA LYS A 134 -59.62 38.58 -15.74
C LYS A 134 -60.79 38.95 -14.84
N GLU A 135 -60.72 38.63 -13.54
CA GLU A 135 -61.76 38.99 -12.58
C GLU A 135 -61.97 40.50 -12.50
N ARG A 136 -60.89 41.28 -12.57
CA ARG A 136 -60.95 42.75 -12.62
C ARG A 136 -61.61 43.25 -13.92
N GLU A 137 -61.18 42.74 -15.07
CA GLU A 137 -61.78 43.07 -16.37
C GLU A 137 -63.29 42.74 -16.42
N ASP A 138 -63.69 41.60 -15.85
CA ASP A 138 -65.10 41.20 -15.74
C ASP A 138 -65.89 42.13 -14.81
N ARG A 139 -65.29 42.58 -13.70
CA ARG A 139 -65.91 43.55 -12.78
C ARG A 139 -66.10 44.91 -13.45
N ASP A 140 -65.09 45.40 -14.18
CA ASP A 140 -65.16 46.65 -14.94
C ASP A 140 -66.19 46.56 -16.07
N ARG A 141 -66.27 45.41 -16.76
CA ARG A 141 -67.29 45.14 -17.79
C ARG A 141 -68.70 45.17 -17.20
N LYS A 142 -68.93 44.49 -16.07
CA LYS A 142 -70.23 44.49 -15.37
C LYS A 142 -70.65 45.89 -14.92
N GLY A 143 -69.75 46.67 -14.31
CA GLY A 143 -70.05 48.03 -13.86
C GLY A 143 -70.42 49.01 -14.97
N ARG A 144 -69.89 48.82 -16.19
CA ARG A 144 -70.26 49.64 -17.37
C ARG A 144 -71.64 49.29 -17.95
N SER A 145 -72.09 48.04 -17.82
CA SER A 145 -73.45 47.62 -18.26
C SER A 145 -74.54 48.31 -17.44
N ASP A 146 -74.31 48.57 -16.16
CA ASP A 146 -75.31 49.17 -15.27
C ASP A 146 -75.38 50.71 -15.37
N SER A 147 -74.33 51.38 -15.87
CA SER A 147 -74.27 52.85 -16.02
C SER A 147 -74.64 53.39 -17.42
N ARG A 148 -75.09 52.53 -18.36
CA ARG A 148 -75.58 52.97 -19.69
C ARG A 148 -77.09 53.18 -19.78
N GLY A 149 -77.81 53.03 -18.68
CA GLY A 149 -79.21 53.44 -18.56
C GLY A 149 -79.34 54.89 -18.10
N SER A 150 -78.98 55.87 -18.95
CA SER A 150 -79.46 57.28 -18.99
C SER A 150 -78.35 58.22 -19.46
N GLY A 151 -78.35 58.62 -20.73
CA GLY A 151 -77.46 59.70 -21.17
C GLY A 151 -77.30 59.85 -22.67
N GLY A 152 -78.30 60.46 -23.31
CA GLY A 152 -78.09 61.54 -24.29
C GLY A 152 -77.17 61.28 -25.49
N SER A 153 -77.82 61.09 -26.63
CA SER A 153 -77.34 61.46 -27.97
C SER A 153 -76.56 62.79 -27.96
N ARG A 154 -75.26 62.75 -28.25
CA ARG A 154 -74.52 63.94 -28.69
C ARG A 154 -73.57 63.59 -29.83
N GLN A 155 -73.98 64.05 -31.02
CA GLN A 155 -73.19 64.03 -32.25
C GLN A 155 -71.89 64.81 -32.05
N THR A 156 -70.75 64.20 -32.39
CA THR A 156 -69.52 64.94 -32.68
C THR A 156 -68.95 64.46 -34.01
N SER A 157 -69.35 65.20 -35.05
CA SER A 157 -68.66 65.34 -36.32
C SER A 157 -67.32 66.07 -36.12
N GLY A 158 -66.23 65.53 -36.70
CA GLY A 158 -64.93 66.21 -36.77
C GLY A 158 -63.79 65.19 -36.86
N SER A 159 -63.37 64.75 -38.05
CA SER A 159 -62.47 65.44 -38.99
C SER A 159 -60.98 65.20 -38.69
N ASN A 160 -60.27 64.86 -39.77
CA ASN A 160 -58.84 65.03 -40.07
C ASN A 160 -57.79 63.98 -39.65
N ARG A 161 -57.33 63.26 -40.70
CA ARG A 161 -55.96 63.27 -41.25
C ARG A 161 -54.78 63.43 -40.28
N SER A 162 -53.85 62.47 -40.33
CA SER A 162 -52.45 62.64 -40.83
C SER A 162 -51.61 61.44 -40.34
N ARG A 163 -51.20 60.50 -41.21
CA ARG A 163 -49.91 60.51 -41.94
C ARG A 163 -48.72 60.96 -41.07
N ARG A 164 -47.88 60.00 -40.64
CA ARG A 164 -46.40 60.12 -40.65
C ARG A 164 -45.70 58.79 -40.34
N ASN A 165 -44.90 58.35 -41.31
CA ASN A 165 -43.73 57.46 -41.18
C ASN A 165 -42.77 57.96 -40.09
N TYR A 166 -41.92 57.10 -39.54
CA TYR A 166 -40.45 57.21 -39.57
C TYR A 166 -39.84 55.88 -39.07
N TYR A 167 -39.08 55.24 -39.98
CA TYR A 167 -38.03 54.20 -39.88
C TYR A 167 -38.24 52.96 -39.01
#